data_AF-X1MZ47-F1
#
_entry.id   AF-X1MZ47-F1
#
_cell.length_a   1.000
_cell.length_b   1.000
_cell.length_c   1.000
_cell.angle_alpha   90.00
_cell.angle_beta   90.00
_cell.angle_gamma   90.00
#
_symmetry.space_group_name_H-M   'P 1'
#
loop_
_entity.id
_entity.type
_entity.pdbx_description
1 polymer ?
#
loop_
_entity_poly.entity_id
_entity_poly.type
_entity_poly.pdbx_seq_one_letter_code
_entity_poly.pdbx_strand_id
1 'polypeptide(L)'
;MPGWSIPPTAFIDQIESDLVKQARIIAMALLGEVIERSPVDTGRFRGNHTVSIGAPVFTDSPNLDKSGGSTKAAGQAALQGLKPYTVIYLQNNLPYAERLENGHSKQAPNGVYGLAFTSVSAAFT
;
A
#
# COMPACT_ATOMS: atom_id res chain seq x y z
N MET A 1 37.94 21.99 21.33
CA MET A 1 37.33 20.83 20.65
C MET A 1 36.41 21.38 19.57
N PRO A 2 36.70 21.20 18.27
CA PRO A 2 35.73 21.57 17.26
C PRO A 2 34.52 20.64 17.41
N GLY A 3 33.41 21.17 17.93
CA GLY A 3 32.14 20.47 18.00
C GLY A 3 31.51 20.39 16.61
N TRP A 4 30.50 19.52 16.47
CA TRP A 4 29.73 19.42 15.24
C TRP A 4 29.13 20.78 14.85
N SER A 5 29.33 21.19 13.60
CA SER A 5 28.77 22.44 13.06
C SER A 5 27.24 22.41 12.95
N ILE A 6 26.65 21.22 12.89
CA ILE A 6 25.20 20.97 12.94
C ILE A 6 24.97 19.97 14.09
N PRO A 7 24.08 20.26 15.05
CA PRO A 7 23.83 19.34 16.14
C PRO A 7 23.29 18.00 15.60
N PRO A 8 23.79 16.84 16.04
CA PRO A 8 23.32 15.53 15.59
C PRO A 8 21.81 15.32 15.73
N THR A 9 21.15 16.06 16.64
CA THR A 9 19.69 16.03 16.81
C THR A 9 18.93 16.57 15.59
N ALA A 10 19.49 17.53 14.85
CA ALA A 10 18.87 18.05 13.63
C ALA A 10 18.82 17.01 12.49
N PHE A 11 19.63 15.96 12.58
CA PHE A 11 19.60 14.84 11.63
C PHE A 11 18.36 13.95 11.81
N ILE A 12 17.78 13.91 13.01
CA ILE A 12 16.60 13.09 13.31
C ILE A 12 15.41 13.56 12.47
N ASP A 13 15.13 14.87 12.47
CA ASP A 13 14.02 15.45 11.69
C ASP A 13 14.14 15.14 10.20
N GLN A 14 15.36 15.17 9.66
CA GLN A 14 15.63 14.84 8.27
C GLN A 14 15.34 13.36 7.98
N ILE A 15 15.85 12.47 8.83
CA ILE A 15 15.63 11.02 8.69
C ILE A 15 14.15 10.66 8.84
N GLU A 16 13.43 11.29 9.76
CA GLU A 16 11.99 11.10 9.92
C GLU A 16 11.21 11.54 8.67
N SER A 17 11.55 12.71 8.10
CA SER A 17 10.98 13.19 6.84
C SER A 17 11.26 12.21 5.70
N ASP A 18 12.49 11.73 5.57
CA ASP A 18 12.88 10.84 4.46
C ASP A 18 12.29 9.44 4.62
N LEU A 19 12.17 8.95 5.85
CA LEU A 19 11.46 7.71 6.16
C LEU A 19 9.99 7.79 5.74
N VAL A 20 9.30 8.88 6.08
CA VAL A 20 7.89 9.09 5.70
C VAL A 20 7.74 9.15 4.17
N LYS A 21 8.64 9.86 3.48
CA LYS A 21 8.62 9.95 2.01
C LYS A 21 8.82 8.57 1.37
N GLN A 22 9.85 7.83 1.79
CA GLN A 22 10.14 6.51 1.23
C GLN A 22 9.02 5.51 1.51
N ALA A 23 8.51 5.47 2.75
CA ALA A 23 7.38 4.61 3.10
C ALA A 23 6.14 4.92 2.25
N ARG A 24 5.84 6.19 2.00
CA ARG A 24 4.73 6.61 1.12
C ARG A 24 4.95 6.16 -0.33
N ILE A 25 6.17 6.29 -0.85
CA ILE A 25 6.51 5.86 -2.22
C ILE A 25 6.31 4.35 -2.37
N ILE A 26 6.85 3.56 -1.44
CA ILE A 26 6.74 2.09 -1.45
C ILE A 26 5.27 1.67 -1.30
N ALA A 27 4.53 2.27 -0.37
CA ALA A 27 3.11 1.95 -0.17
C ALA A 27 2.27 2.26 -1.41
N MET A 28 2.53 3.39 -2.09
CA MET A 28 1.83 3.74 -3.33
C MET A 28 2.23 2.84 -4.51
N ALA A 29 3.48 2.39 -4.58
CA ALA A 29 3.93 1.42 -5.57
C ALA A 29 3.23 0.06 -5.36
N LEU A 30 3.20 -0.45 -4.12
CA LEU A 30 2.48 -1.68 -3.76
C LEU A 30 0.99 -1.58 -4.08
N LEU A 31 0.33 -0.49 -3.68
CA LEU A 31 -1.09 -0.28 -3.97
C LEU A 31 -1.34 -0.27 -5.49
N GLY A 32 -0.48 0.39 -6.26
CA GLY A 32 -0.57 0.43 -7.72
C GLY A 32 -0.48 -0.97 -8.34
N GLU A 33 0.53 -1.75 -7.96
CA GLU A 33 0.73 -3.12 -8.46
C GLU A 33 -0.43 -4.05 -8.06
N VAL A 34 -0.91 -3.96 -6.82
CA VAL A 34 -2.06 -4.74 -6.35
C VAL A 34 -3.31 -4.40 -7.16
N ILE A 35 -3.59 -3.12 -7.39
CA ILE A 35 -4.75 -2.68 -8.19
C ILE A 35 -4.64 -3.18 -9.63
N GLU A 36 -3.48 -3.06 -10.26
CA GLU A 36 -3.29 -3.45 -11.66
C GLU A 36 -3.46 -4.96 -11.86
N ARG A 37 -2.88 -5.76 -10.95
CA ARG A 37 -2.97 -7.23 -10.97
C ARG A 37 -4.34 -7.76 -10.55
N SER A 38 -5.16 -6.93 -9.93
CA SER A 38 -6.45 -7.35 -9.43
C SER A 38 -7.40 -7.77 -10.55
N PRO A 39 -8.05 -8.94 -10.43
CA PRO A 39 -9.05 -9.36 -11.39
C PRO A 39 -10.24 -8.39 -11.39
N VAL A 40 -10.77 -8.14 -12.58
CA VAL A 40 -11.90 -7.25 -12.83
C VAL A 40 -13.07 -8.04 -13.38
N ASP A 41 -14.12 -8.09 -12.58
CA ASP A 41 -15.46 -8.50 -12.98
C ASP A 41 -16.42 -7.30 -12.86
N THR A 42 -17.02 -7.12 -11.68
CA THR A 42 -17.82 -5.93 -11.35
C THR A 42 -16.97 -4.72 -10.97
N GLY A 43 -15.68 -4.93 -10.66
CA GLY A 43 -14.81 -3.94 -10.03
C GLY A 43 -14.83 -3.98 -8.50
N ARG A 44 -15.58 -4.91 -7.89
CA ARG A 44 -15.68 -5.07 -6.42
C ARG A 44 -14.34 -5.39 -5.78
N PHE A 45 -13.59 -6.36 -6.31
CA PHE A 45 -12.31 -6.76 -5.73
C PHE A 45 -11.28 -5.64 -5.80
N ARG A 46 -11.05 -5.10 -7.00
CA ARG A 46 -10.16 -3.95 -7.26
C ARG A 46 -10.56 -2.71 -6.44
N GLY A 47 -11.86 -2.49 -6.23
CA GLY A 47 -12.38 -1.37 -5.44
C GLY A 47 -12.27 -1.51 -3.92
N ASN A 48 -11.91 -2.69 -3.41
CA ASN A 48 -11.92 -2.97 -1.98
C ASN A 48 -10.52 -2.89 -1.33
N HIS A 49 -9.48 -2.60 -2.11
CA HIS A 49 -8.15 -2.40 -1.53
C HIS A 49 -8.15 -1.15 -0.65
N THR A 50 -7.80 -1.32 0.61
CA THR A 50 -7.81 -0.27 1.62
C THR A 50 -6.40 -0.10 2.18
N VAL A 51 -5.98 1.17 2.30
CA VAL A 51 -4.76 1.55 3.01
C VAL A 51 -5.14 2.17 4.34
N SER A 52 -4.53 1.70 5.43
CA SER A 52 -4.71 2.25 6.78
C SER A 52 -3.37 2.37 7.51
N ILE A 53 -3.33 3.22 8.54
CA ILE A 53 -2.09 3.54 9.29
C ILE A 53 -2.32 3.21 10.76
N GLY A 54 -1.35 2.53 11.38
CA GLY A 54 -1.32 2.24 12.81
C GLY A 54 -2.20 1.06 13.24
N ALA A 55 -3.33 0.84 12.58
CA ALA A 55 -4.21 -0.31 12.83
C ALA A 55 -4.89 -0.78 11.54
N PRO A 56 -5.14 -2.10 11.40
CA PRO A 56 -5.87 -2.65 10.27
C PRO A 56 -7.37 -2.31 10.33
N VAL A 57 -8.00 -2.31 9.18
CA VAL A 57 -9.46 -2.24 9.02
C VAL A 57 -10.00 -3.65 8.78
N PHE A 58 -11.16 -3.96 9.36
CA PHE A 58 -11.81 -5.29 9.27
C PHE A 58 -13.15 -5.28 8.52
N THR A 59 -13.50 -4.17 7.90
CA THR A 59 -14.70 -4.03 7.07
C THR A 59 -14.34 -4.10 5.59
N ASP A 60 -15.22 -4.66 4.78
CA ASP A 60 -15.23 -4.42 3.34
C ASP A 60 -16.10 -3.19 3.01
N SER A 61 -15.91 -2.62 1.82
CA SER A 61 -16.60 -1.40 1.38
C SER A 61 -17.34 -1.70 0.09
N PRO A 62 -18.67 -1.53 -0.08
CA PRO A 62 -19.45 -1.98 -1.24
C PRO A 62 -19.08 -1.36 -2.60
N ASN A 63 -18.09 -0.47 -2.63
CA ASN A 63 -17.66 0.26 -3.80
C ASN A 63 -17.21 -0.66 -4.95
N LEU A 64 -17.49 -0.20 -6.18
CA LEU A 64 -17.08 -0.83 -7.42
C LEU A 64 -16.15 0.12 -8.15
N ASP A 65 -14.92 -0.32 -8.42
CA ASP A 65 -13.92 0.48 -9.11
C ASP A 65 -13.17 -0.37 -10.13
N LYS A 66 -13.66 -0.35 -11.39
CA LYS A 66 -13.04 -1.11 -12.47
C LYS A 66 -11.70 -0.50 -12.91
N SER A 67 -11.55 0.81 -12.84
CA SER A 67 -10.31 1.49 -13.24
C SER A 67 -9.24 1.43 -12.15
N GLY A 68 -9.65 1.29 -10.88
CA GLY A 68 -8.75 1.39 -9.74
C GLY A 68 -8.41 2.83 -9.35
N GLY A 69 -8.96 3.82 -10.07
CA GLY A 69 -8.62 5.22 -9.89
C GLY A 69 -9.09 5.79 -8.56
N SER A 70 -10.33 5.48 -8.16
CA SER A 70 -10.86 5.96 -6.88
C SER A 70 -10.19 5.27 -5.69
N THR A 71 -9.88 3.98 -5.86
CA THR A 71 -9.16 3.17 -4.86
C THR A 71 -7.74 3.70 -4.64
N LYS A 72 -7.01 4.00 -5.73
CA LYS A 72 -5.68 4.60 -5.65
C LYS A 72 -5.71 5.99 -5.01
N ALA A 73 -6.69 6.82 -5.37
CA ALA A 73 -6.87 8.14 -4.78
C ALA A 73 -7.17 8.07 -3.28
N ALA A 74 -8.01 7.13 -2.85
CA ALA A 74 -8.31 6.90 -1.43
C ALA A 74 -7.06 6.46 -0.65
N GLY A 75 -6.25 5.55 -1.20
CA GLY A 75 -4.99 5.14 -0.59
C GLY A 75 -3.98 6.30 -0.47
N GLN A 76 -3.86 7.13 -1.53
CA GLN A 76 -3.03 8.33 -1.47
C GLN A 76 -3.51 9.31 -0.39
N ALA A 77 -4.83 9.50 -0.25
CA ALA A 77 -5.41 10.35 0.78
C ALA A 77 -5.11 9.82 2.19
N ALA A 78 -5.26 8.52 2.42
CA ALA A 78 -4.93 7.88 3.70
C ALA A 78 -3.47 8.11 4.11
N LEU A 79 -2.54 8.12 3.14
CA LEU A 79 -1.11 8.30 3.38
C LEU A 79 -0.67 9.76 3.61
N GLN A 80 -1.55 10.76 3.44
CA GLN A 80 -1.19 12.17 3.67
C GLN A 80 -0.77 12.43 5.12
N GLY A 81 -1.40 11.74 6.08
CA GLY A 81 -1.14 11.86 7.52
C GLY A 81 -0.08 10.90 8.06
N LEU A 82 0.72 10.26 7.20
CA LEU A 82 1.74 9.29 7.61
C LEU A 82 2.78 9.93 8.52
N LYS A 83 2.99 9.33 9.69
CA LYS A 83 4.02 9.70 10.67
C LYS A 83 5.19 8.72 10.61
N PRO A 84 6.40 9.13 10.97
CA PRO A 84 7.53 8.21 11.06
C PRO A 84 7.23 7.08 12.05
N TYR A 85 7.85 5.92 11.83
CA TYR A 85 7.74 4.74 12.72
C TYR A 85 6.32 4.19 12.88
N THR A 86 5.43 4.43 11.90
CA THR A 86 4.07 3.84 11.89
C THR A 86 3.97 2.71 10.88
N VAL A 87 3.11 1.73 11.19
CA VAL A 87 2.83 0.60 10.30
C VAL A 87 1.75 0.99 9.30
N ILE A 88 1.97 0.68 8.03
CA ILE A 88 0.98 0.82 6.96
C ILE A 88 0.40 -0.55 6.67
N TYR A 89 -0.93 -0.64 6.64
CA TYR A 89 -1.66 -1.84 6.27
C TYR A 89 -2.26 -1.65 4.87
N LEU A 90 -1.98 -2.57 3.96
CA LEU A 90 -2.64 -2.68 2.66
C LEU A 90 -3.47 -3.96 2.65
N GLN A 91 -4.78 -3.84 2.52
CA GLN A 91 -5.71 -4.94 2.82
C GLN A 91 -6.81 -5.07 1.78
N ASN A 92 -7.36 -6.27 1.64
CA ASN A 92 -8.63 -6.52 0.98
C ASN A 92 -9.45 -7.46 1.87
N ASN A 93 -10.57 -6.97 2.38
CA ASN A 93 -11.36 -7.66 3.41
C ASN A 93 -12.57 -8.42 2.84
N LEU A 94 -12.65 -8.61 1.52
CA LEU A 94 -13.72 -9.41 0.92
C LEU A 94 -13.60 -10.87 1.37
N PRO A 95 -14.71 -11.56 1.69
CA PRO A 95 -14.66 -12.97 2.11
C PRO A 95 -13.99 -13.93 1.11
N TYR A 96 -13.93 -13.54 -0.16
CA TYR A 96 -13.32 -14.33 -1.23
C TYR A 96 -11.90 -13.84 -1.62
N ALA A 97 -11.36 -12.82 -0.97
CA ALA A 97 -10.08 -12.22 -1.34
C ALA A 97 -8.92 -13.23 -1.26
N GLU A 98 -8.86 -14.02 -0.18
CA GLU A 98 -7.85 -15.06 0.00
C GLU A 98 -7.92 -16.13 -1.10
N ARG A 99 -9.13 -16.49 -1.57
CA ARG A 99 -9.28 -17.42 -2.70
C ARG A 99 -8.68 -16.84 -3.98
N LEU A 100 -8.87 -15.54 -4.23
CA LEU A 100 -8.29 -14.89 -5.40
C LEU A 100 -6.76 -14.83 -5.32
N GLU A 101 -6.20 -14.62 -4.11
CA GLU A 101 -4.76 -14.71 -3.90
C GLU A 101 -4.23 -16.12 -4.18
N ASN A 102 -5.00 -17.15 -3.85
CA ASN A 102 -4.66 -18.56 -4.08
C ASN A 102 -5.07 -19.07 -5.49
N GLY A 103 -5.19 -18.19 -6.48
CA GLY A 103 -5.31 -18.59 -7.88
C GLY A 103 -6.71 -19.00 -8.36
N HIS A 104 -7.76 -18.73 -7.59
CA HIS A 104 -9.15 -19.03 -8.01
C HIS A 104 -9.68 -18.13 -9.14
N SER A 105 -8.88 -17.19 -9.66
CA SER A 105 -9.23 -16.35 -10.81
C SER A 105 -8.43 -16.74 -12.04
N LYS A 106 -9.09 -16.84 -13.20
CA LYS A 106 -8.42 -16.99 -14.50
C LYS A 106 -7.59 -15.75 -14.88
N GLN A 107 -7.93 -14.58 -14.36
CA GLN A 107 -7.21 -13.34 -14.61
C GLN A 107 -6.02 -13.15 -13.66
N ALA A 108 -6.06 -13.77 -12.47
CA ALA A 108 -4.99 -13.73 -11.47
C ALA A 108 -4.69 -15.15 -10.95
N PRO A 109 -4.18 -16.06 -11.81
CA PRO A 109 -3.97 -17.46 -11.44
C PRO A 109 -2.84 -17.66 -10.42
N ASN A 110 -1.96 -16.67 -10.27
CA ASN A 110 -0.80 -16.71 -9.40
C ASN A 110 -0.92 -15.72 -8.21
N GLY A 111 -2.14 -15.23 -7.93
CA GLY A 111 -2.40 -14.24 -6.90
C GLY A 111 -2.07 -12.80 -7.30
N VAL A 112 -2.17 -11.90 -6.33
CA VAL A 112 -2.09 -10.44 -6.50
C VAL A 112 -1.04 -9.85 -5.56
N TYR A 113 -1.19 -10.06 -4.26
CA TYR A 113 -0.35 -9.47 -3.22
C TYR A 113 1.07 -10.01 -3.24
N GLY A 114 1.24 -11.33 -3.35
CA GLY A 114 2.57 -11.96 -3.39
C GLY A 114 3.40 -11.44 -4.57
N LEU A 115 2.79 -11.37 -5.76
CA LEU A 115 3.47 -10.86 -6.96
C LEU A 115 3.75 -9.37 -6.90
N ALA A 116 2.83 -8.57 -6.36
CA ALA A 116 3.05 -7.14 -6.15
C ALA A 116 4.19 -6.88 -5.16
N PHE A 117 4.28 -7.68 -4.09
CA PHE A 117 5.39 -7.61 -3.15
C PHE A 117 6.72 -7.94 -3.85
N THR A 118 6.79 -9.08 -4.56
CA THR A 118 8.01 -9.46 -5.29
C THR A 118 8.45 -8.40 -6.30
N SER A 119 7.54 -7.83 -7.08
CA SER A 119 7.88 -6.82 -8.09
C SER A 119 8.39 -5.52 -7.45
N VAL A 120 7.70 -5.03 -6.41
CA VAL A 120 8.08 -3.79 -5.75
C VAL A 120 9.36 -3.98 -4.95
N SER A 121 9.52 -5.06 -4.19
CA SER A 121 10.76 -5.31 -3.44
C SER A 121 11.98 -5.31 -4.36
N ALA A 122 11.89 -5.92 -5.55
CA ALA A 122 12.97 -5.92 -6.53
C ALA A 122 13.33 -4.51 -7.06
N ALA A 123 12.39 -3.54 -7.01
CA ALA A 123 12.62 -2.16 -7.45
C ALA A 123 13.24 -1.26 -6.35
N PHE A 124 13.16 -1.67 -5.08
CA PHE A 124 13.65 -0.91 -3.92
C PHE A 124 14.78 -1.62 -3.16
N THR A 125 15.35 -2.68 -3.74
CA THR A 125 16.58 -3.35 -3.27
C THR A 125 17.78 -2.82 -4.04
#